data_AF-A0AAD0SRN6-F1
#
_entry.id   AF-A0AAD0SRN6-F1
#
_cell.length_a   1.000
_cell.length_b   1.000
_cell.length_c   1.000
_cell.angle_alpha   90.00
_cell.angle_beta   90.00
_cell.angle_gamma   90.00
#
_symmetry.space_group_name_H-M   'P 1'
#
loop_
_entity.id
_entity.type
_entity.pdbx_description
1 polymer ?
#
loop_
_entity_poly.entity_id
_entity_poly.type
_entity_poly.pdbx_seq_one_letter_code
_entity_poly.pdbx_strand_id
1 'polypeptide(L)'
;MEWRFNLKMEIKNILKIGLFVITTSIFFTACANKSIDKKIEKPKIKTIDNVLADSFVYDSNQKLYKTKTPITKEEEKNALVSQFSKFCSEKNGKLVYTNYYINKQYVNSYSKNLANACEVDKEPYFIIHQANENSNFYYSVSIDDAAKRIYLNRKPPEFEKPAIESTEQTVQERKEIQRREIAREQKTKILLSNKSQKTMTFFDSWRDSGNKALCSTKCNALNLKTNGYKTLKEAVSDNWQLVSKVGEIEEAIDDSCTCSGYSVLVKK
;
A
#
# COMPACT_ATOMS: atom_id res chain seq x y z
N MET A 1 -56.78 -27.26 -65.09
CA MET A 1 -55.61 -27.62 -64.25
C MET A 1 -55.62 -26.67 -63.06
N GLU A 2 -56.65 -26.65 -62.23
CA GLU A 2 -56.91 -27.58 -61.12
C GLU A 2 -55.66 -28.00 -60.34
N TRP A 3 -55.35 -27.21 -59.31
CA TRP A 3 -54.83 -27.73 -58.04
C TRP A 3 -55.69 -27.17 -56.91
N ARG A 4 -56.37 -28.10 -56.23
CA ARG A 4 -57.14 -27.90 -55.01
C ARG A 4 -56.18 -27.77 -53.83
N PHE A 5 -56.45 -26.85 -52.91
CA PHE A 5 -56.15 -27.06 -51.48
C PHE A 5 -57.32 -26.62 -50.61
N ASN A 6 -58.16 -27.62 -50.39
CA ASN A 6 -58.92 -27.97 -49.19
C ASN A 6 -58.91 -26.96 -48.01
N LEU A 7 -60.04 -26.25 -47.86
CA LEU A 7 -60.50 -25.64 -46.60
C LEU A 7 -60.84 -26.76 -45.60
N LYS A 8 -59.91 -27.11 -44.73
CA LYS A 8 -60.24 -27.84 -43.49
C LYS A 8 -59.12 -27.73 -42.47
N MET A 9 -59.09 -26.61 -41.74
CA MET A 9 -58.56 -26.62 -40.38
C MET A 9 -59.53 -25.89 -39.46
N GLU A 10 -59.85 -26.60 -38.38
CA GLU A 10 -61.05 -26.46 -37.59
C GLU A 10 -61.07 -25.15 -36.78
N ILE A 11 -62.23 -24.48 -36.83
CA ILE A 11 -62.67 -23.36 -35.97
C ILE A 11 -62.60 -23.72 -34.45
N LYS A 12 -62.26 -24.96 -34.08
CA LYS A 12 -62.09 -25.45 -32.71
C LYS A 12 -60.82 -24.96 -32.00
N ASN A 13 -59.80 -24.49 -32.72
CA ASN A 13 -58.54 -24.04 -32.08
C ASN A 13 -58.49 -22.54 -31.76
N ILE A 14 -59.37 -21.71 -32.34
CA ILE A 14 -59.42 -20.26 -32.02
C ILE A 14 -60.30 -20.01 -30.78
N LEU A 15 -61.34 -20.81 -30.57
CA LEU A 15 -62.22 -20.71 -29.39
C LEU A 15 -61.57 -21.18 -28.07
N LYS A 16 -60.47 -21.92 -28.10
CA LYS A 16 -59.71 -22.30 -26.89
C LYS A 16 -58.71 -21.25 -26.41
N ILE A 17 -58.32 -20.29 -27.26
CA ILE A 17 -57.37 -19.23 -26.89
C ILE A 17 -58.10 -18.05 -26.25
N GLY A 18 -59.37 -17.80 -26.60
CA GLY A 18 -60.18 -16.73 -25.98
C GLY A 18 -60.71 -17.03 -24.58
N LEU A 19 -60.88 -18.30 -24.20
CA LEU A 19 -61.48 -18.66 -22.89
C LEU A 19 -60.45 -18.81 -21.75
N PHE A 20 -59.16 -18.87 -22.05
CA PHE A 20 -58.10 -19.01 -21.02
C PHE A 20 -57.57 -17.66 -20.50
N VAL A 21 -57.95 -16.56 -21.15
CA VAL A 21 -57.48 -15.20 -20.78
C VAL A 21 -58.40 -14.54 -19.73
N ILE A 22 -59.62 -15.05 -19.51
CA ILE A 22 -60.56 -14.44 -18.55
C ILE A 22 -60.58 -15.15 -17.18
N THR A 23 -60.23 -16.43 -17.11
CA THR A 23 -60.22 -17.17 -15.83
C THR A 23 -58.97 -16.96 -14.98
N THR A 24 -57.86 -16.49 -15.55
CA THR A 24 -56.67 -16.11 -14.77
C THR A 24 -56.76 -14.71 -14.17
N SER A 25 -57.62 -13.83 -14.69
CA SER A 25 -57.80 -12.47 -14.13
C SER A 25 -58.63 -12.42 -12.84
N ILE A 26 -59.43 -13.45 -12.54
CA ILE A 26 -60.29 -13.46 -11.34
C ILE A 26 -59.58 -14.06 -10.12
N PHE A 27 -58.48 -14.80 -10.30
CA PHE A 27 -57.65 -15.23 -9.16
C PHE A 27 -56.65 -14.17 -8.67
N PHE A 28 -56.47 -13.05 -9.39
CA PHE A 28 -55.62 -11.94 -8.95
C PHE A 28 -56.34 -10.89 -8.08
N THR A 29 -57.66 -10.91 -7.95
CA THR A 29 -58.39 -9.95 -7.09
C THR A 29 -58.75 -10.51 -5.71
N ALA A 30 -58.64 -11.82 -5.48
CA ALA A 30 -58.87 -12.42 -4.16
C ALA A 30 -57.62 -12.51 -3.25
N CYS A 31 -56.42 -12.19 -3.77
CA CYS A 31 -55.22 -11.98 -2.96
C CYS A 31 -54.80 -10.50 -2.86
N ALA A 32 -55.62 -9.58 -3.38
CA ALA A 32 -55.36 -8.14 -3.35
C ALA A 32 -55.69 -7.47 -2.00
N ASN A 33 -55.97 -8.22 -0.93
CA ASN A 33 -56.24 -7.63 0.40
C ASN A 33 -55.72 -8.47 1.58
N LYS A 34 -54.47 -8.90 1.49
CA LYS A 34 -53.62 -8.95 2.68
C LYS A 34 -52.28 -8.36 2.28
N SER A 35 -52.03 -7.13 2.70
CA SER A 35 -50.68 -6.61 2.81
C SER A 35 -49.94 -7.53 3.79
N ILE A 36 -49.35 -8.60 3.26
CA ILE A 36 -48.19 -9.17 3.92
C ILE A 36 -47.15 -8.10 3.74
N ASP A 37 -46.99 -7.27 4.78
CA ASP A 37 -45.79 -6.48 5.00
C ASP A 37 -44.62 -7.47 5.06
N LYS A 38 -44.16 -7.91 3.88
CA LYS A 38 -42.75 -8.22 3.73
C LYS A 38 -42.08 -6.89 3.92
N LYS A 39 -41.75 -6.58 5.18
CA LYS A 39 -40.55 -5.82 5.51
C LYS A 39 -39.41 -6.55 4.81
N ILE A 40 -39.22 -6.25 3.53
CA ILE A 40 -37.89 -6.20 2.97
C ILE A 40 -37.27 -5.07 3.78
N GLU A 41 -36.70 -5.41 4.93
CA GLU A 41 -35.71 -4.54 5.54
C GLU A 41 -34.68 -4.34 4.45
N LYS A 42 -34.78 -3.19 3.75
CA LYS A 42 -33.60 -2.61 3.11
C LYS A 42 -32.53 -2.75 4.17
N PRO A 43 -31.41 -3.48 3.92
CA PRO A 43 -30.40 -3.69 4.94
C PRO A 43 -30.09 -2.31 5.49
N LYS A 44 -30.47 -2.06 6.75
CA LYS A 44 -30.28 -0.75 7.36
C LYS A 44 -28.81 -0.46 7.17
N ILE A 45 -28.50 0.55 6.36
CA ILE A 45 -27.13 1.00 6.16
C ILE A 45 -26.66 1.32 7.56
N LYS A 46 -25.81 0.46 8.14
CA LYS A 46 -25.26 0.72 9.46
C LYS A 46 -24.45 1.99 9.30
N THR A 47 -24.84 3.07 9.95
CA THR A 47 -24.02 4.27 10.05
C THR A 47 -22.89 4.00 11.06
N ILE A 48 -21.89 4.88 11.09
CA ILE A 48 -20.87 4.83 12.13
C ILE A 48 -21.50 4.87 13.53
N ASP A 49 -22.53 5.69 13.74
CA ASP A 49 -23.24 5.78 15.01
C ASP A 49 -23.89 4.45 15.42
N ASN A 50 -24.45 3.71 14.46
CA ASN A 50 -25.02 2.39 14.71
C ASN A 50 -23.94 1.38 15.14
N VAL A 51 -22.77 1.39 14.50
CA VAL A 51 -21.66 0.50 14.87
C VAL A 51 -21.09 0.86 16.24
N LEU A 52 -20.94 2.16 16.53
CA LEU A 52 -20.48 2.63 17.84
C LEU A 52 -21.47 2.25 18.95
N ALA A 53 -22.78 2.36 18.72
CA ALA A 53 -23.80 1.97 19.69
C ALA A 53 -23.83 0.44 19.92
N ASP A 54 -23.73 -0.34 18.85
CA ASP A 54 -23.82 -1.81 18.90
C ASP A 54 -22.61 -2.43 19.61
N SER A 55 -21.39 -2.01 19.23
CA SER A 55 -20.16 -2.74 19.55
C SER A 55 -19.18 -1.99 20.43
N PHE A 56 -19.43 -0.71 20.73
CA PHE A 56 -18.52 0.12 21.52
C PHE A 56 -19.19 0.73 22.77
N VAL A 57 -18.36 1.12 23.73
CA VAL A 57 -18.72 1.87 24.94
C VAL A 57 -17.95 3.18 24.93
N TYR A 58 -18.66 4.28 25.15
CA TYR A 58 -18.03 5.58 25.27
C TYR A 58 -17.32 5.73 26.63
N ASP A 59 -16.03 6.03 26.59
CA ASP A 59 -15.22 6.40 27.74
C ASP A 59 -15.15 7.93 27.81
N SER A 60 -15.86 8.52 28.78
CA SER A 60 -15.94 9.97 28.95
C SER A 60 -14.62 10.60 29.38
N ASN A 61 -13.76 9.87 30.09
CA ASN A 61 -12.47 10.37 30.56
C ASN A 61 -11.49 10.51 29.40
N GLN A 62 -11.51 9.53 28.48
CA GLN A 62 -10.63 9.51 27.31
C GLN A 62 -11.26 10.12 26.05
N LYS A 63 -12.56 10.45 26.11
CA LYS A 63 -13.37 11.00 25.00
C LYS A 63 -13.29 10.15 23.73
N LEU A 64 -13.47 8.85 23.88
CA LEU A 64 -13.43 7.90 22.77
C LEU A 64 -14.34 6.69 23.03
N TYR A 65 -14.74 6.03 21.95
CA TYR A 65 -15.49 4.78 21.98
C TYR A 65 -14.51 3.60 21.99
N LYS A 66 -14.65 2.65 22.91
CA LYS A 66 -13.83 1.42 22.98
C LYS A 66 -14.69 0.20 22.69
N THR A 67 -14.13 -0.83 22.05
CA THR A 67 -14.83 -2.10 21.87
C THR A 67 -15.34 -2.65 23.20
N LYS A 68 -16.62 -3.05 23.26
CA LYS A 68 -17.27 -3.65 24.46
C LYS A 68 -16.53 -4.89 24.95
N THR A 69 -16.13 -5.73 24.02
CA THR A 69 -15.39 -6.97 24.25
C THR A 69 -14.18 -7.01 23.33
N PRO A 70 -13.07 -7.61 23.75
CA PRO A 70 -11.93 -7.82 22.88
C PRO A 70 -12.32 -8.68 21.67
N ILE A 71 -11.82 -8.34 20.49
CA ILE A 71 -12.05 -9.13 19.27
C ILE A 71 -10.98 -10.21 19.22
N THR A 72 -11.37 -11.47 19.13
CA THR A 72 -10.44 -12.62 19.17
C THR A 72 -10.20 -13.24 17.80
N LYS A 73 -11.08 -12.97 16.83
CA LYS A 73 -11.03 -13.55 15.48
C LYS A 73 -10.58 -12.53 14.44
N GLU A 74 -9.70 -12.98 13.54
CA GLU A 74 -9.15 -12.18 12.45
C GLU A 74 -10.25 -11.76 11.45
N GLU A 75 -11.27 -12.61 11.23
CA GLU A 75 -12.38 -12.32 10.33
C GLU A 75 -13.25 -11.17 10.85
N GLU A 76 -13.55 -11.17 12.15
CA GLU A 76 -14.33 -10.11 12.82
C GLU A 76 -13.56 -8.78 12.80
N LYS A 77 -12.23 -8.84 13.00
CA LYS A 77 -11.33 -7.70 12.84
C LYS A 77 -11.41 -7.12 11.42
N ASN A 78 -11.26 -7.96 10.41
CA ASN A 78 -11.25 -7.53 9.01
C ASN A 78 -12.61 -6.98 8.58
N ALA A 79 -13.70 -7.57 9.07
CA ALA A 79 -15.06 -7.06 8.85
C ALA A 79 -15.25 -5.65 9.44
N LEU A 80 -14.76 -5.41 10.66
CA LEU A 80 -14.83 -4.11 11.32
C LEU A 80 -14.00 -3.05 10.57
N VAL A 81 -12.78 -3.38 10.13
CA VAL A 81 -11.95 -2.47 9.33
C VAL A 81 -12.63 -2.13 7.99
N SER A 82 -13.25 -3.12 7.35
CA SER A 82 -14.03 -2.93 6.13
C SER A 82 -15.22 -1.98 6.34
N GLN A 83 -15.92 -2.10 7.47
CA GLN A 83 -17.00 -1.17 7.84
C GLN A 83 -16.47 0.26 8.00
N PHE A 84 -15.35 0.47 8.68
CA PHE A 84 -14.77 1.81 8.81
C PHE A 84 -14.35 2.41 7.47
N SER A 85 -13.75 1.61 6.59
CA SER A 85 -13.41 2.03 5.23
C SER A 85 -14.65 2.45 4.44
N LYS A 86 -15.74 1.68 4.56
CA LYS A 86 -17.04 1.99 3.95
C LYS A 86 -17.62 3.31 4.49
N PHE A 87 -17.66 3.51 5.80
CA PHE A 87 -18.18 4.75 6.40
C PHE A 87 -17.39 5.98 5.97
N CYS A 88 -16.08 5.83 5.83
CA CYS A 88 -15.24 6.91 5.34
C CYS A 88 -15.57 7.24 3.88
N SER A 89 -15.69 6.21 3.03
CA SER A 89 -16.01 6.36 1.62
C SER A 89 -17.41 6.97 1.39
N GLU A 90 -18.40 6.63 2.22
CA GLU A 90 -19.75 7.22 2.19
C GLU A 90 -19.74 8.74 2.48
N LYS A 91 -18.68 9.26 3.08
CA LYS A 91 -18.43 10.69 3.28
C LYS A 91 -17.52 11.31 2.22
N ASN A 92 -17.29 10.62 1.11
CA ASN A 92 -16.26 10.96 0.11
C ASN A 92 -14.84 11.05 0.71
N GLY A 93 -14.64 10.41 1.86
CA GLY A 93 -13.36 10.38 2.54
C GLY A 93 -12.54 9.14 2.19
N LYS A 94 -11.30 9.13 2.69
CA LYS A 94 -10.38 7.99 2.56
C LYS A 94 -9.82 7.60 3.92
N LEU A 95 -9.79 6.31 4.20
CA LEU A 95 -9.11 5.78 5.38
C LEU A 95 -7.59 5.81 5.14
N VAL A 96 -6.88 6.62 5.93
CA VAL A 96 -5.43 6.78 5.90
C VAL A 96 -4.84 6.05 7.10
N TYR A 97 -3.87 5.18 6.84
CA TYR A 97 -3.16 4.42 7.86
C TYR A 97 -1.95 5.22 8.35
N THR A 98 -1.76 5.33 9.66
CA THR A 98 -0.64 6.04 10.26
C THR A 98 0.14 5.19 11.25
N ASN A 99 1.42 5.55 11.40
CA ASN A 99 2.37 4.82 12.23
C ASN A 99 2.64 5.51 13.57
N TYR A 100 1.86 6.55 13.93
CA TYR A 100 2.08 7.33 15.16
C TYR A 100 0.84 7.39 16.05
N TYR A 101 1.08 7.45 17.36
CA TYR A 101 0.07 7.30 18.40
C TYR A 101 -0.65 8.62 18.73
N ILE A 102 -1.97 8.70 18.59
CA ILE A 102 -2.69 9.96 18.81
C ILE A 102 -3.13 10.10 20.28
N ASN A 103 -3.62 9.02 20.91
CA ASN A 103 -3.99 9.01 22.34
C ASN A 103 -2.96 8.28 23.22
N LYS A 104 -2.15 9.02 23.99
CA LYS A 104 -1.12 8.45 24.88
C LYS A 104 -1.69 7.56 26.00
N GLN A 105 -2.83 7.92 26.58
CA GLN A 105 -3.42 7.15 27.68
C GLN A 105 -3.90 5.79 27.21
N TYR A 106 -4.55 5.73 26.04
CA TYR A 106 -4.99 4.49 25.43
C TYR A 106 -3.80 3.60 25.02
N VAL A 107 -2.76 4.21 24.45
CA VAL A 107 -1.55 3.50 23.97
C VAL A 107 -0.72 2.93 25.12
N ASN A 108 -0.74 3.54 26.29
CA ASN A 108 -0.08 2.98 27.48
C ASN A 108 -0.82 1.77 28.07
N SER A 109 -2.09 1.54 27.68
CA SER A 109 -2.88 0.41 28.16
C SER A 109 -2.68 -0.87 27.33
N TYR A 110 -2.04 -0.80 26.15
CA TYR A 110 -1.94 -1.94 25.23
C TYR A 110 -0.62 -1.95 24.45
N SER A 111 -0.23 -3.11 23.91
CA SER A 111 0.95 -3.25 23.05
C SER A 111 0.60 -3.10 21.55
N LYS A 112 1.60 -2.82 20.70
CA LYS A 112 1.48 -2.80 19.22
C LYS A 112 0.31 -1.96 18.71
N ASN A 113 0.30 -0.68 19.07
CA ASN A 113 -0.76 0.22 18.67
C ASN A 113 -0.57 0.68 17.20
N LEU A 114 -1.66 0.94 16.51
CA LEU A 114 -1.70 1.60 15.20
C LEU A 114 -2.83 2.63 15.23
N ALA A 115 -2.72 3.67 14.41
CA ALA A 115 -3.79 4.65 14.28
C ALA A 115 -4.15 4.83 12.80
N ASN A 116 -5.43 4.99 12.53
CA ASN A 116 -5.95 5.29 11.20
C ASN A 116 -6.84 6.52 11.32
N ALA A 117 -6.91 7.34 10.29
CA ALA A 117 -7.83 8.47 10.22
C ALA A 117 -8.69 8.34 8.98
N CYS A 118 -10.00 8.58 9.13
CA CYS A 118 -10.83 8.88 7.98
C CYS A 118 -10.63 10.35 7.62
N GLU A 119 -10.04 10.63 6.47
CA GLU A 119 -9.87 11.99 5.96
C GLU A 119 -10.97 12.34 4.97
N VAL A 120 -11.70 13.42 5.23
CA VAL A 120 -12.67 14.03 4.32
C VAL A 120 -12.14 15.42 4.00
N ASP A 121 -11.94 15.74 2.72
CA ASP A 121 -11.35 17.01 2.29
C ASP A 121 -10.03 17.38 3.01
N LYS A 122 -9.17 16.36 3.21
CA LYS A 122 -7.88 16.44 3.94
C LYS A 122 -7.97 16.71 5.45
N GLU A 123 -9.18 16.80 6.00
CA GLU A 123 -9.43 16.97 7.43
C GLU A 123 -9.82 15.63 8.08
N PRO A 124 -9.34 15.32 9.30
CA PRO A 124 -9.71 14.09 9.99
C PRO A 124 -11.17 14.13 10.48
N TYR A 125 -12.02 13.28 9.93
CA TYR A 125 -13.42 13.12 10.33
C TYR A 125 -13.57 12.27 11.60
N PHE A 126 -12.89 11.11 11.65
CA PHE A 126 -12.73 10.30 12.86
C PHE A 126 -11.38 9.58 12.85
N ILE A 127 -10.92 9.20 14.04
CA ILE A 127 -9.65 8.52 14.26
C ILE A 127 -9.93 7.16 14.89
N ILE A 128 -9.33 6.12 14.33
CA ILE A 128 -9.36 4.76 14.85
C ILE A 128 -8.00 4.49 15.49
N HIS A 129 -7.98 3.95 16.70
CA HIS A 129 -6.80 3.27 17.22
C HIS A 129 -7.07 1.77 17.24
N GLN A 130 -6.05 1.02 16.86
CA GLN A 130 -6.00 -0.43 16.97
C GLN A 130 -4.88 -0.78 17.95
N ALA A 131 -5.11 -1.76 18.81
CA ALA A 131 -4.08 -2.35 19.64
C ALA A 131 -4.18 -3.87 19.63
N ASN A 132 -3.07 -4.56 19.92
CA ASN A 132 -3.04 -6.01 20.04
C ASN A 132 -2.36 -6.42 21.35
N GLU A 133 -3.03 -7.25 22.13
CA GLU A 133 -2.47 -7.83 23.34
C GLU A 133 -2.94 -9.28 23.47
N ASN A 134 -2.00 -10.22 23.65
CA ASN A 134 -2.29 -11.63 23.88
C ASN A 134 -3.25 -12.27 22.86
N SER A 135 -3.12 -11.90 21.58
CA SER A 135 -3.98 -12.32 20.46
C SER A 135 -5.37 -11.69 20.41
N ASN A 136 -5.68 -10.78 21.35
CA ASN A 136 -6.89 -9.98 21.32
C ASN A 136 -6.65 -8.66 20.59
N PHE A 137 -7.58 -8.28 19.73
CA PHE A 137 -7.61 -6.99 19.06
C PHE A 137 -8.54 -6.03 19.80
N TYR A 138 -8.01 -4.86 20.10
CA TYR A 138 -8.76 -3.77 20.72
C TYR A 138 -8.87 -2.62 19.73
N TYR A 139 -10.06 -2.04 19.65
CA TYR A 139 -10.27 -0.85 18.85
C TYR A 139 -10.82 0.27 19.71
N SER A 140 -10.40 1.49 19.38
CA SER A 140 -11.11 2.69 19.79
C SER A 140 -11.35 3.64 18.64
N VAL A 141 -12.43 4.41 18.72
CA VAL A 141 -12.78 5.46 17.76
C VAL A 141 -12.90 6.78 18.51
N SER A 142 -12.19 7.81 18.06
CA SER A 142 -12.29 9.16 18.58
C SER A 142 -12.77 10.12 17.49
N ILE A 143 -13.75 10.94 17.85
CA ILE A 143 -14.27 12.05 17.05
C ILE A 143 -13.96 13.41 17.70
N ASP A 144 -13.20 13.40 18.80
CA ASP A 144 -12.87 14.58 19.59
C ASP A 144 -11.87 15.49 18.88
N ASP A 145 -12.09 16.80 18.96
CA ASP A 145 -11.29 17.79 18.24
C ASP A 145 -9.85 17.90 18.76
N ALA A 146 -9.57 17.51 20.00
CA ALA A 146 -8.19 17.44 20.49
C ALA A 146 -7.44 16.29 19.80
N ALA A 147 -8.08 15.13 19.60
CA ALA A 147 -7.49 14.02 18.87
C ALA A 147 -7.23 14.38 17.41
N LYS A 148 -8.20 15.05 16.75
CA LYS A 148 -8.05 15.58 15.38
C LYS A 148 -6.89 16.57 15.25
N ARG A 149 -6.74 17.50 16.20
CA ARG A 149 -5.60 18.44 16.22
C ARG A 149 -4.26 17.74 16.36
N ILE A 150 -4.17 16.71 17.21
CA ILE A 150 -2.94 15.93 17.35
C ILE A 150 -2.61 15.19 16.04
N TYR A 151 -3.63 14.67 15.35
CA TYR A 151 -3.45 14.07 14.03
C TYR A 151 -2.85 15.05 13.03
N LEU A 152 -3.48 16.23 12.87
CA LEU A 152 -3.02 17.26 11.94
C LEU A 152 -1.59 17.73 12.26
N ASN A 153 -1.26 17.93 13.55
CA ASN A 153 0.08 18.37 13.97
C ASN A 153 1.18 17.33 13.71
N ARG A 154 0.83 16.05 13.60
CA ARG A 154 1.79 14.96 13.38
C ARG A 154 1.76 14.41 11.95
N LYS A 155 0.74 14.76 11.17
CA LYS A 155 0.66 14.41 9.77
C LYS A 155 1.86 15.06 9.07
N PRO A 156 2.74 14.27 8.42
CA PRO A 156 3.81 14.85 7.63
C PRO A 156 3.19 15.72 6.52
N PRO A 157 3.77 16.89 6.21
CA PRO A 157 3.23 17.75 5.17
C PRO A 157 3.14 16.97 3.85
N GLU A 158 1.96 17.01 3.21
CA GLU A 158 1.83 16.56 1.82
C GLU A 158 2.61 17.52 0.95
N PHE A 159 3.81 17.14 0.53
CA PHE A 159 4.46 17.80 -0.59
C PHE A 159 3.59 17.58 -1.83
N GLU A 160 3.16 18.65 -2.48
CA GLU A 160 2.47 18.58 -3.77
C GLU A 160 3.31 17.70 -4.70
N LYS A 161 2.74 16.56 -5.11
CA LYS A 161 3.32 15.81 -6.21
C LYS A 161 3.18 16.71 -7.43
N PRO A 162 4.27 17.02 -8.17
CA PRO A 162 4.20 17.86 -9.33
C PRO A 162 3.11 17.34 -10.27
N ALA A 163 2.31 18.26 -10.82
CA ALA A 163 1.20 17.95 -11.70
C ALA A 163 1.65 16.99 -12.81
N ILE A 164 0.89 15.91 -13.01
CA ILE A 164 1.16 14.92 -14.05
C ILE A 164 0.85 15.57 -15.40
N GLU A 165 1.86 16.18 -16.02
CA GLU A 165 1.81 16.54 -17.44
C GLU A 165 1.96 15.26 -18.29
N SER A 166 0.90 14.97 -19.07
CA SER A 166 0.74 13.95 -20.13
C SER A 166 1.38 12.57 -19.91
N THR A 167 0.53 11.60 -19.60
CA THR A 167 0.82 10.20 -19.26
C THR A 167 1.52 9.35 -20.33
N GLU A 168 1.74 9.82 -21.56
CA GLU A 168 2.40 9.00 -22.60
C GLU A 168 3.91 9.12 -22.58
N GLN A 169 4.45 10.34 -22.40
CA GLN A 169 5.89 10.57 -22.33
C GLN A 169 6.46 9.96 -21.04
N THR A 170 5.79 10.13 -19.90
CA THR A 170 6.26 9.56 -18.62
C THR A 170 6.19 8.03 -18.60
N VAL A 171 5.22 7.42 -19.29
CA VAL A 171 5.12 5.96 -19.40
C VAL A 171 6.16 5.41 -20.37
N GLN A 172 6.44 6.11 -21.47
CA GLN A 172 7.56 5.76 -22.36
C GLN A 172 8.91 5.91 -21.64
N GLU A 173 9.12 7.00 -20.92
CA GLU A 173 10.34 7.25 -20.16
C GLU A 173 10.53 6.21 -19.06
N ARG A 174 9.48 5.84 -18.30
CA ARG A 174 9.55 4.75 -17.32
C ARG A 174 9.83 3.40 -17.95
N LYS A 175 9.22 3.08 -19.11
CA LYS A 175 9.53 1.86 -19.86
C LYS A 175 10.96 1.86 -20.37
N GLU A 176 11.48 3.02 -20.76
CA GLU A 176 12.86 3.16 -21.22
C GLU A 176 13.85 3.06 -20.06
N ILE A 177 13.55 3.65 -18.90
CA ILE A 177 14.31 3.52 -17.66
C ILE A 177 14.34 2.05 -17.23
N GLN A 178 13.20 1.36 -17.18
CA GLN A 178 13.15 -0.07 -16.87
C GLN A 178 13.95 -0.91 -17.87
N ARG A 179 13.89 -0.61 -19.18
CA ARG A 179 14.74 -1.30 -20.17
C ARG A 179 16.23 -1.03 -19.92
N ARG A 180 16.61 0.20 -19.58
CA ARG A 180 17.99 0.58 -19.26
C ARG A 180 18.47 -0.11 -17.97
N GLU A 181 17.61 -0.25 -16.97
CA GLU A 181 17.90 -0.95 -15.72
C GLU A 181 18.02 -2.45 -15.93
N ILE A 182 17.08 -3.09 -16.66
CA ILE A 182 17.18 -4.51 -17.03
C ILE A 182 18.42 -4.76 -17.87
N ALA A 183 18.76 -3.87 -18.82
CA ALA A 183 19.98 -3.98 -19.61
C ALA A 183 21.24 -3.80 -18.75
N ARG A 184 21.22 -2.90 -17.75
CA ARG A 184 22.31 -2.74 -16.78
C ARG A 184 22.44 -3.97 -15.90
N GLU A 185 21.34 -4.54 -15.40
CA GLU A 185 21.35 -5.76 -14.60
C GLU A 185 21.79 -6.98 -15.40
N GLN A 186 21.33 -7.14 -16.64
CA GLN A 186 21.80 -8.18 -17.55
C GLN A 186 23.27 -8.00 -17.88
N LYS A 187 23.73 -6.77 -18.15
CA LYS A 187 25.14 -6.46 -18.33
C LYS A 187 25.93 -6.80 -17.08
N THR A 188 25.50 -6.39 -15.89
CA THR A 188 26.14 -6.74 -14.62
C THR A 188 26.17 -8.25 -14.39
N LYS A 189 25.08 -8.98 -14.68
CA LYS A 189 25.05 -10.46 -14.62
C LYS A 189 26.02 -11.09 -15.62
N ILE A 190 26.13 -10.57 -16.84
CA ILE A 190 27.09 -11.02 -17.85
C ILE A 190 28.53 -10.75 -17.39
N LEU A 191 28.80 -9.58 -16.81
CA LEU A 191 30.11 -9.20 -16.25
C LEU A 191 30.48 -10.08 -15.05
N LEU A 192 29.51 -10.43 -14.19
CA LEU A 192 29.68 -11.36 -13.07
C LEU A 192 29.78 -12.83 -13.50
N SER A 193 29.20 -13.19 -14.66
CA SER A 193 29.27 -14.55 -15.22
C SER A 193 30.60 -14.85 -15.91
N ASN A 194 31.38 -13.82 -16.23
CA ASN A 194 32.66 -13.96 -16.91
C ASN A 194 33.76 -14.14 -15.86
N LYS A 195 34.16 -15.40 -15.61
CA LYS A 195 35.13 -15.80 -14.57
C LYS A 195 36.52 -15.12 -14.69
N SER A 196 36.79 -14.39 -15.76
CA SER A 196 38.03 -13.63 -16.00
C SER A 196 37.94 -12.16 -15.58
N GLN A 197 36.77 -11.66 -15.18
CA GLN A 197 36.56 -10.26 -14.78
C GLN A 197 36.29 -10.16 -13.28
N LYS A 198 36.94 -9.19 -12.62
CA LYS A 198 36.83 -8.93 -11.19
C LYS A 198 36.57 -7.45 -10.96
N THR A 199 35.68 -7.13 -10.04
CA THR A 199 35.51 -5.74 -9.55
C THR A 199 36.57 -5.44 -8.49
N MET A 200 37.27 -4.33 -8.62
CA MET A 200 38.23 -3.81 -7.65
C MET A 200 37.90 -2.36 -7.29
N THR A 201 37.98 -2.03 -6.00
CA THR A 201 37.77 -0.67 -5.48
C THR A 201 39.10 -0.04 -5.13
N PHE A 202 39.34 1.19 -5.58
CA PHE A 202 40.54 1.95 -5.27
C PHE A 202 40.17 3.29 -4.63
N PHE A 203 40.60 3.49 -3.39
CA PHE A 203 40.55 4.75 -2.67
C PHE A 203 41.81 5.57 -2.93
N ASP A 204 41.69 6.68 -3.65
CA ASP A 204 42.80 7.55 -4.06
C ASP A 204 42.71 8.97 -3.48
N SER A 205 41.66 9.26 -2.71
CA SER A 205 41.45 10.53 -2.02
C SER A 205 40.91 10.30 -0.59
N TRP A 206 41.12 11.27 0.30
CA TRP A 206 40.76 11.14 1.71
C TRP A 206 40.52 12.48 2.40
N ARG A 207 39.65 12.46 3.41
CA ARG A 207 39.35 13.56 4.34
C ARG A 207 39.79 13.16 5.75
N ASP A 208 40.59 14.00 6.39
CA ASP A 208 41.15 13.75 7.72
C ASP A 208 40.81 14.87 8.72
N SER A 209 40.78 14.53 10.01
CA SER A 209 40.50 15.47 11.10
C SER A 209 41.75 15.98 11.83
N GLY A 210 42.95 15.83 11.25
CA GLY A 210 44.19 16.37 11.85
C GLY A 210 45.47 15.57 11.59
N ASN A 211 45.40 14.41 10.92
CA ASN A 211 46.59 13.64 10.53
C ASN A 211 46.43 13.00 9.14
N LYS A 212 46.71 13.80 8.12
CA LYS A 212 46.67 13.43 6.70
C LYS A 212 47.50 12.19 6.35
N ALA A 213 48.69 12.03 6.94
CA ALA A 213 49.58 10.91 6.64
C ALA A 213 49.04 9.58 7.17
N LEU A 214 48.47 9.61 8.38
CA LEU A 214 47.81 8.45 8.97
C LEU A 214 46.57 8.04 8.16
N CYS A 215 45.74 9.00 7.75
CA CYS A 215 44.53 8.70 6.97
C CYS A 215 44.88 8.14 5.58
N SER A 216 45.86 8.72 4.89
CA SER A 216 46.40 8.17 3.63
C SER A 216 46.88 6.72 3.78
N THR A 217 47.60 6.42 4.88
CA THR A 217 48.10 5.06 5.16
C THR A 217 46.94 4.08 5.36
N LYS A 218 45.89 4.50 6.07
CA LYS A 218 44.69 3.69 6.29
C LYS A 218 43.93 3.40 5.00
N CYS A 219 43.73 4.39 4.12
CA CYS A 219 43.08 4.17 2.82
C CYS A 219 43.90 3.24 1.91
N ASN A 220 45.23 3.39 1.89
CA ASN A 220 46.11 2.50 1.14
C ASN A 220 46.09 1.06 1.68
N ALA A 221 46.04 0.90 3.01
CA ALA A 221 45.91 -0.41 3.63
C ALA A 221 44.55 -1.07 3.30
N LEU A 222 43.48 -0.27 3.18
CA LEU A 222 42.16 -0.74 2.76
C LEU A 222 42.17 -1.24 1.30
N ASN A 223 42.85 -0.53 0.39
CA ASN A 223 43.05 -0.99 -0.99
C ASN A 223 43.79 -2.34 -1.02
N LEU A 224 44.91 -2.45 -0.29
CA LEU A 224 45.69 -3.69 -0.22
C LEU A 224 44.87 -4.86 0.34
N LYS A 225 44.08 -4.62 1.40
CA LYS A 225 43.23 -5.65 2.02
C LYS A 225 42.14 -6.15 1.06
N THR A 226 41.55 -5.26 0.27
CA THR A 226 40.38 -5.57 -0.55
C THR A 226 40.75 -6.13 -1.92
N ASN A 227 41.78 -5.58 -2.56
CA ASN A 227 42.13 -5.90 -3.94
C ASN A 227 43.59 -6.36 -4.14
N GLY A 228 44.46 -6.19 -3.14
CA GLY A 228 45.88 -6.61 -3.20
C GLY A 228 46.86 -5.55 -3.70
N TYR A 229 46.37 -4.38 -4.12
CA TYR A 229 47.17 -3.28 -4.67
C TYR A 229 46.82 -1.97 -3.97
N LYS A 230 47.74 -1.00 -3.91
CA LYS A 230 47.46 0.32 -3.34
C LYS A 230 46.75 1.22 -4.33
N THR A 231 47.00 1.04 -5.63
CA THR A 231 46.43 1.88 -6.70
C THR A 231 46.02 1.06 -7.91
N LEU A 232 45.12 1.60 -8.73
CA LEU A 232 44.77 1.00 -10.01
C LEU A 232 46.00 0.86 -10.92
N LYS A 233 46.93 1.82 -10.85
CA LYS A 233 48.17 1.78 -11.64
C LYS A 233 49.01 0.54 -11.31
N GLU A 234 49.12 0.19 -10.03
CA GLU A 234 49.83 -1.03 -9.60
C GLU A 234 49.15 -2.30 -10.12
N ALA A 235 47.82 -2.37 -10.06
CA ALA A 235 47.07 -3.50 -10.62
C ALA A 235 47.29 -3.60 -12.14
N VAL A 236 47.24 -2.48 -12.87
CA VAL A 236 47.48 -2.46 -14.32
C VAL A 236 48.91 -2.88 -14.67
N SER A 237 49.89 -2.54 -13.83
CA SER A 237 51.26 -3.03 -13.97
C SER A 237 51.40 -4.54 -13.72
N ASP A 238 50.50 -5.16 -12.94
CA ASP A 238 50.40 -6.63 -12.76
C ASP A 238 49.42 -7.28 -13.76
N ASN A 239 49.44 -6.80 -15.00
CA ASN A 239 48.68 -7.32 -16.15
C ASN A 239 47.15 -7.26 -16.02
N TRP A 240 46.60 -6.51 -15.06
CA TRP A 240 45.17 -6.24 -15.07
C TRP A 240 44.82 -5.21 -16.14
N GLN A 241 43.74 -5.44 -16.88
CA GLN A 241 43.21 -4.50 -17.87
C GLN A 241 41.92 -3.88 -17.35
N LEU A 242 41.84 -2.55 -17.36
CA LEU A 242 40.62 -1.82 -17.06
C LEU A 242 39.58 -2.09 -18.15
N VAL A 243 38.42 -2.61 -17.75
CA VAL A 243 37.27 -2.85 -18.64
C VAL A 243 36.30 -1.68 -18.58
N SER A 244 35.94 -1.21 -17.38
CA SER A 244 35.05 -0.06 -17.20
C SER A 244 35.08 0.50 -15.78
N LYS A 245 34.73 1.79 -15.60
CA LYS A 245 34.41 2.38 -14.29
C LYS A 245 32.98 1.97 -13.90
N VAL A 246 32.81 1.44 -12.69
CA VAL A 246 31.53 0.97 -12.15
C VAL A 246 30.82 2.09 -11.41
N GLY A 247 31.55 2.85 -10.57
CA GLY A 247 30.97 3.93 -9.78
C GLY A 247 31.95 4.55 -8.80
N GLU A 248 31.54 5.63 -8.14
CA GLU A 248 32.28 6.31 -7.09
C GLU A 248 31.83 5.79 -5.72
N ILE A 249 32.77 5.69 -4.78
CA ILE A 249 32.55 5.10 -3.46
C ILE A 249 33.23 5.98 -2.41
N GLU A 250 32.58 6.12 -1.25
CA GLU A 250 33.14 6.76 -0.08
C GLU A 250 32.92 5.88 1.15
N GLU A 251 33.95 5.73 1.99
CA GLU A 251 33.94 4.87 3.17
C GLU A 251 34.62 5.58 4.35
N ALA A 252 33.90 5.73 5.47
CA ALA A 252 34.46 6.22 6.73
C ALA A 252 35.17 5.07 7.46
N ILE A 253 36.49 5.16 7.64
CA ILE A 253 37.28 4.14 8.35
C ILE A 253 37.09 4.28 9.87
N ASP A 254 37.06 5.52 10.36
CA ASP A 254 36.78 5.89 11.75
C ASP A 254 36.40 7.38 11.83
N ASP A 255 36.16 7.89 13.04
CA ASP A 255 35.81 9.29 13.31
C ASP A 255 36.87 10.30 12.83
N SER A 256 38.06 9.84 12.44
CA SER A 256 39.18 10.68 12.01
C SER A 256 39.53 10.60 10.53
N CYS A 257 38.97 9.66 9.78
CA CYS A 257 39.38 9.38 8.41
C CYS A 257 38.26 8.83 7.52
N THR A 258 37.99 9.51 6.41
CA THR A 258 37.10 9.04 5.34
C THR A 258 37.87 8.93 4.04
N CYS A 259 37.75 7.78 3.35
CA CYS A 259 38.40 7.50 2.08
C CYS A 259 37.38 7.58 0.95
N SER A 260 37.74 8.26 -0.14
CA SER A 260 36.88 8.38 -1.33
C SER A 260 37.64 7.87 -2.55
N GLY A 261 36.91 7.24 -3.48
CA GLY A 261 37.51 6.55 -4.61
C GLY A 261 36.50 6.02 -5.61
N TYR A 262 36.89 4.97 -6.33
CA TYR A 262 36.07 4.38 -7.38
C TYR A 262 36.19 2.86 -7.46
N SER A 263 35.10 2.22 -7.88
CA SER A 263 35.09 0.82 -8.30
C SER A 263 35.28 0.72 -9.79
N VAL A 264 36.14 -0.21 -10.20
CA VAL A 264 36.40 -0.55 -11.59
C VAL A 264 36.23 -2.04 -11.81
N LEU A 265 35.80 -2.37 -13.02
CA LEU A 265 35.84 -3.73 -13.50
C LEU A 265 37.16 -3.93 -14.23
N VAL A 266 37.91 -4.93 -13.81
CA VAL A 266 39.20 -5.30 -14.40
C VAL A 266 39.16 -6.75 -14.87
N LYS A 267 40.02 -7.10 -15.82
CA LYS A 267 40.23 -8.48 -16.27
C LYS A 267 41.72 -8.80 -16.26
N LYS A 268 42.09 -10.04 -15.96
CA LYS A 268 43.48 -10.53 -16.07
C LYS A 268 43.61 -11.42 -17.29
#